data_AF-A0A2G1ZRM7-F1
#
_entry.id   AF-A0A2G1ZRM7-F1
#
_cell.length_a   1.000
_cell.length_b   1.000
_cell.length_c   1.000
_cell.angle_alpha   90.00
_cell.angle_beta   90.00
_cell.angle_gamma   90.00
#
_symmetry.space_group_name_H-M   'P 1'
#
loop_
_entity.id
_entity.type
_entity.pdbx_description
1 polymer ?
#
loop_
_entity_poly.entity_id
_entity_poly.type
_entity_poly.pdbx_seq_one_letter_code
_entity_poly.pdbx_strand_id
1 'polypeptide(L)'
;VTWPAQGHRPIDSGTGRDGGITEGDFEIYRQGDAMYAENHAVGGHYVTGWFTDPREEASQQDVLNVSTIYTREANYHPDGGQVFFSRDQQPFVLLLALPGDDITPQDFTDFYCDGALGVHINAGIWHQPPYAFNERMVFNDKQGKVHACVSFDSVKEFGVYMRVSLQKSI
;
A
#
# COMPACT_ATOMS: atom_id res chain seq x y z
N VAL A 1 5.32 -1.50 -25.74
CA VAL A 1 6.05 -2.72 -25.28
C VAL A 1 5.84 -2.83 -23.78
N THR A 2 5.72 -4.03 -23.22
CA THR A 2 5.58 -4.19 -21.76
C THR A 2 6.92 -3.87 -21.07
N TRP A 3 6.89 -3.12 -19.98
CA TRP A 3 8.06 -2.86 -19.13
C TRP A 3 8.72 -4.18 -18.70
N PRO A 4 10.06 -4.26 -18.64
CA PRO A 4 10.73 -5.48 -18.23
C PRO A 4 10.62 -5.69 -16.72
N ALA A 5 10.36 -6.94 -16.29
CA ALA A 5 10.56 -7.34 -14.89
C ALA A 5 12.05 -7.27 -14.54
N GLN A 6 12.38 -6.85 -13.33
CA GLN A 6 13.77 -6.75 -12.87
C GLN A 6 14.27 -8.01 -12.14
N GLY A 7 13.37 -8.92 -11.78
CA GLY A 7 13.68 -10.13 -11.02
C GLY A 7 12.94 -11.38 -11.51
N HIS A 8 12.71 -12.32 -10.60
CA HIS A 8 12.00 -13.58 -10.85
C HIS A 8 10.47 -13.42 -10.83
N ARG A 9 9.93 -12.39 -10.16
CA ARG A 9 8.50 -12.06 -10.20
C ARG A 9 8.14 -11.36 -11.51
N PRO A 10 7.06 -11.78 -12.19
CA PRO A 10 6.64 -11.17 -13.45
C PRO A 10 5.96 -9.82 -13.24
N ILE A 11 5.83 -9.04 -14.32
CA ILE A 11 4.90 -7.90 -14.37
C ILE A 11 3.47 -8.44 -14.37
N ASP A 12 2.60 -7.88 -13.54
CA ASP A 12 1.20 -8.25 -13.43
C ASP A 12 0.46 -8.04 -14.76
N SER A 13 -0.37 -9.02 -15.11
CA SER A 13 -1.10 -9.03 -16.38
C SER A 13 -1.97 -7.77 -16.53
N GLY A 14 -1.89 -7.14 -17.69
CA GLY A 14 -2.66 -5.92 -17.99
C GLY A 14 -1.98 -4.61 -17.56
N THR A 15 -0.86 -4.68 -16.85
CA THR A 15 -0.06 -3.50 -16.47
C THR A 15 1.18 -3.32 -17.36
N GLY A 16 1.87 -2.19 -17.26
CA GLY A 16 3.21 -2.07 -17.83
C GLY A 16 3.29 -1.81 -19.33
N ARG A 17 2.21 -1.48 -20.03
CA ARG A 17 2.24 -1.12 -21.46
C ARG A 17 2.28 0.40 -21.67
N ASP A 18 3.33 0.87 -22.35
CA ASP A 18 3.58 2.27 -22.79
C ASP A 18 4.27 3.16 -21.73
N GLY A 19 3.96 4.46 -21.65
CA GLY A 19 4.50 5.36 -20.62
C GLY A 19 3.70 6.65 -20.42
N GLY A 20 4.10 7.47 -19.44
CA GLY A 20 3.50 8.77 -19.14
C GLY A 20 3.23 8.96 -17.65
N ILE A 21 2.64 10.11 -17.30
CA ILE A 21 2.20 10.44 -15.94
C ILE A 21 0.69 10.52 -15.89
N THR A 22 0.12 10.22 -14.72
CA THR A 22 -1.29 10.45 -14.39
C THR A 22 -1.38 11.00 -12.98
N GLU A 23 -2.48 11.69 -12.68
CA GLU A 23 -2.75 12.27 -11.37
C GLU A 23 -4.23 12.14 -11.06
N GLY A 24 -4.57 12.07 -9.77
CA GLY A 24 -5.93 11.88 -9.31
C GLY A 24 -6.04 11.81 -7.81
N ASP A 25 -7.25 11.55 -7.34
CA ASP A 25 -7.50 11.30 -5.94
C ASP A 25 -7.06 9.87 -5.60
N PHE A 26 -6.48 9.69 -4.42
CA PHE A 26 -6.26 8.38 -3.83
C PHE A 26 -6.96 8.35 -2.49
N GLU A 27 -7.98 7.50 -2.37
CA GLU A 27 -8.84 7.44 -1.20
C GLU A 27 -8.52 6.20 -0.38
N ILE A 28 -8.40 6.38 0.93
CA ILE A 28 -8.28 5.30 1.91
C ILE A 28 -9.49 5.38 2.82
N TYR A 29 -10.17 4.26 3.04
CA TYR A 29 -11.30 4.22 3.95
C TYR A 29 -11.49 2.87 4.63
N ARG A 30 -11.97 2.91 5.87
CA ARG A 30 -12.34 1.73 6.64
C ARG A 30 -13.82 1.42 6.41
N GLN A 31 -14.12 0.16 6.18
CA GLN A 31 -15.49 -0.37 6.18
C GLN A 31 -15.51 -1.70 6.92
N GLY A 32 -16.20 -1.71 8.06
CA GLY A 32 -16.14 -2.85 8.98
C GLY A 32 -14.73 -3.02 9.55
N ASP A 33 -14.19 -4.23 9.42
CA ASP A 33 -12.86 -4.65 9.87
C ASP A 33 -11.79 -4.57 8.77
N ALA A 34 -12.13 -4.11 7.56
CA ALA A 34 -11.21 -4.00 6.44
C ALA A 34 -10.88 -2.54 6.11
N MET A 35 -9.66 -2.31 5.65
CA MET A 35 -9.24 -1.06 5.02
C MET A 35 -9.26 -1.23 3.50
N TYR A 36 -9.79 -0.23 2.82
CA TYR A 36 -9.90 -0.15 1.37
C TYR A 36 -9.06 1.01 0.84
N ALA A 37 -8.60 0.85 -0.39
CA ALA A 37 -7.93 1.89 -1.16
C ALA A 37 -8.56 2.01 -2.55
N GLU A 38 -8.82 3.23 -3.00
CA GLU A 38 -9.25 3.55 -4.36
C GLU A 38 -8.25 4.50 -5.01
N ASN A 39 -7.70 4.09 -6.15
CA ASN A 39 -6.73 4.84 -6.92
C ASN A 39 -7.43 5.38 -8.18
N HIS A 40 -7.97 6.60 -8.11
CA HIS A 40 -8.75 7.18 -9.20
C HIS A 40 -7.89 7.55 -10.42
N ALA A 41 -6.56 7.67 -10.26
CA ALA A 41 -5.66 8.02 -11.35
C ALA A 41 -5.47 6.88 -12.36
N VAL A 42 -5.70 5.63 -11.95
CA VAL A 42 -5.62 4.42 -12.79
C VAL A 42 -6.84 3.49 -12.68
N GLY A 43 -7.85 3.84 -11.86
CA GLY A 43 -9.08 3.07 -11.68
C GLY A 43 -8.94 1.81 -10.82
N GLY A 44 -8.00 1.82 -9.85
CA GLY A 44 -7.75 0.69 -8.96
C GLY A 44 -8.65 0.69 -7.72
N HIS A 45 -9.02 -0.50 -7.24
CA HIS A 45 -9.79 -0.69 -6.00
C HIS A 45 -9.29 -1.93 -5.26
N TYR A 46 -8.91 -1.75 -3.99
CA TYR A 46 -8.15 -2.74 -3.24
C TYR A 46 -8.66 -2.88 -1.81
N VAL A 47 -8.52 -4.09 -1.25
CA VAL A 47 -8.49 -4.30 0.20
C VAL A 47 -7.02 -4.31 0.61
N THR A 48 -6.62 -3.41 1.50
CA THR A 48 -5.20 -3.24 1.87
C THR A 48 -4.84 -3.95 3.18
N GLY A 49 -5.84 -4.31 3.99
CA GLY A 49 -5.62 -5.09 5.19
C GLY A 49 -6.86 -5.20 6.08
N TRP A 50 -6.69 -5.90 7.19
CA TRP A 50 -7.73 -6.18 8.18
C TRP A 50 -7.27 -5.76 9.57
N PHE A 51 -8.18 -5.18 10.36
CA PHE A 51 -7.94 -4.76 11.73
C PHE A 51 -8.04 -5.93 12.73
N THR A 52 -8.79 -6.96 12.38
CA THR A 52 -8.83 -8.23 13.12
C THR A 52 -7.70 -9.14 12.65
N ASP A 53 -7.11 -9.90 13.56
CA ASP A 53 -6.16 -10.96 13.16
C ASP A 53 -6.90 -11.96 12.24
N PRO A 54 -6.47 -12.12 10.98
CA PRO A 54 -7.16 -12.98 10.02
C PRO A 54 -7.18 -14.47 10.39
N ARG A 55 -6.41 -14.87 11.41
CA ARG A 55 -6.38 -16.23 11.95
C ARG A 55 -7.39 -16.45 13.07
N GLU A 56 -7.87 -15.39 13.69
CA GLU A 56 -8.90 -15.47 14.72
C GLU A 56 -10.26 -15.58 14.04
N GLU A 57 -11.13 -16.46 14.55
CA GLU A 57 -12.54 -16.39 14.18
C GLU A 57 -13.04 -14.99 14.55
N ALA A 58 -13.87 -14.38 13.68
CA ALA A 58 -14.45 -13.05 13.88
C ALA A 58 -15.09 -12.98 15.26
N SER A 59 -14.30 -12.57 16.24
CA SER A 59 -14.75 -12.55 17.61
C SER A 59 -15.81 -11.47 17.72
N GLN A 60 -16.84 -11.72 18.53
CA GLN A 60 -17.86 -10.75 18.88
C GLN A 60 -17.25 -9.65 19.76
N GLN A 61 -16.19 -8.99 19.29
CA GLN A 61 -15.67 -7.79 19.91
C GLN A 61 -16.62 -6.65 19.60
N ASP A 62 -17.25 -6.11 20.64
CA ASP A 62 -18.14 -4.95 20.53
C ASP A 62 -17.41 -3.69 20.01
N VAL A 63 -16.07 -3.65 20.10
CA VAL A 63 -15.23 -2.52 19.68
C VAL A 63 -14.03 -3.03 18.87
N LEU A 64 -13.94 -2.58 17.61
CA LEU A 64 -12.81 -2.88 16.74
C LEU A 64 -11.53 -2.16 17.20
N ASN A 65 -10.43 -2.89 17.37
CA ASN A 65 -9.13 -2.28 17.60
C ASN A 65 -8.55 -1.73 16.29
N VAL A 66 -8.43 -0.40 16.18
CA VAL A 66 -7.89 0.29 15.00
C VAL A 66 -6.42 0.68 15.11
N SER A 67 -5.70 0.24 16.15
CA SER A 67 -4.29 0.58 16.36
C SER A 67 -3.32 -0.27 15.53
N THR A 68 -3.81 -1.27 14.83
CA THR A 68 -2.99 -2.24 14.10
C THR A 68 -3.76 -2.74 12.91
N ILE A 69 -3.07 -2.89 11.78
CA ILE A 69 -3.63 -3.51 10.59
C ILE A 69 -2.72 -4.65 10.13
N TYR A 70 -3.34 -5.75 9.71
CA TYR A 70 -2.70 -6.92 9.14
C TYR A 70 -2.86 -6.89 7.63
N THR A 71 -1.74 -6.86 6.92
CA THR A 71 -1.70 -6.92 5.46
C THR A 71 -0.90 -8.13 5.00
N ARG A 72 -1.05 -8.50 3.73
CA ARG A 72 -0.34 -9.63 3.14
C ARG A 72 0.36 -9.29 1.83
N GLU A 73 -0.15 -8.30 1.11
CA GLU A 73 0.33 -7.93 -0.20
C GLU A 73 1.31 -6.76 -0.10
N ALA A 74 2.16 -6.61 -1.10
CA ALA A 74 2.95 -5.42 -1.40
C ALA A 74 3.18 -5.40 -2.91
N ASN A 75 3.50 -4.25 -3.48
CA ASN A 75 3.95 -4.18 -4.85
C ASN A 75 5.05 -3.13 -5.01
N TYR A 76 5.73 -3.19 -6.15
CA TYR A 76 6.52 -2.07 -6.63
C TYR A 76 6.18 -1.75 -8.07
N HIS A 77 6.49 -0.51 -8.44
CA HIS A 77 6.32 0.01 -9.80
C HIS A 77 7.70 0.23 -10.46
N PRO A 78 8.08 -0.56 -11.48
CA PRO A 78 9.35 -0.35 -12.18
C PRO A 78 9.31 0.80 -13.19
N ASP A 79 8.12 1.24 -13.60
CA ASP A 79 7.92 2.24 -14.66
C ASP A 79 7.92 3.69 -14.15
N GLY A 80 7.76 3.91 -12.85
CA GLY A 80 7.77 5.24 -12.25
C GLY A 80 7.59 5.20 -10.74
N GLY A 81 7.94 6.32 -10.09
CA GLY A 81 7.60 6.55 -8.69
C GLY A 81 6.14 6.96 -8.50
N GLN A 82 5.73 7.07 -7.25
CA GLN A 82 4.40 7.50 -6.86
C GLN A 82 4.48 8.52 -5.73
N VAL A 83 3.68 9.59 -5.84
CA VAL A 83 3.63 10.67 -4.86
C VAL A 83 2.30 10.65 -4.15
N PHE A 84 2.32 10.74 -2.82
CA PHE A 84 1.15 10.91 -1.98
C PHE A 84 1.25 12.22 -1.19
N PHE A 85 0.23 13.07 -1.27
CA PHE A 85 0.12 14.26 -0.43
C PHE A 85 -1.22 14.24 0.34
N SER A 86 -1.15 14.26 1.67
CA SER A 86 -2.32 14.29 2.55
C SER A 86 -3.09 15.60 2.39
N ARG A 87 -4.31 15.56 1.83
CA ARG A 87 -5.08 16.76 1.48
C ARG A 87 -5.43 17.62 2.68
N ASP A 88 -5.80 16.95 3.77
CA ASP A 88 -6.23 17.58 5.02
C ASP A 88 -5.13 17.56 6.10
N GLN A 89 -3.87 17.33 5.70
CA GLN A 89 -2.71 17.23 6.59
C GLN A 89 -2.93 16.24 7.76
N GLN A 90 -3.74 15.21 7.53
CA GLN A 90 -3.93 14.13 8.48
C GLN A 90 -2.72 13.20 8.47
N PRO A 91 -2.36 12.63 9.64
CA PRO A 91 -1.28 11.66 9.72
C PRO A 91 -1.65 10.35 9.03
N PHE A 92 -0.64 9.61 8.59
CA PHE A 92 -0.77 8.32 7.94
C PHE A 92 0.50 7.47 8.14
N VAL A 93 0.42 6.20 7.78
CA VAL A 93 1.56 5.27 7.83
C VAL A 93 1.85 4.72 6.44
N LEU A 94 3.13 4.62 6.08
CA LEU A 94 3.60 3.92 4.90
C LEU A 94 4.30 2.63 5.32
N LEU A 95 4.01 1.51 4.66
CA LEU A 95 4.75 0.25 4.80
C LEU A 95 5.68 0.11 3.60
N LEU A 96 7.00 0.13 3.81
CA LEU A 96 7.99 0.16 2.73
C LEU A 96 9.08 -0.92 2.92
N ALA A 97 9.63 -1.42 1.82
CA ALA A 97 10.89 -2.18 1.80
C ALA A 97 11.80 -1.72 0.65
N LEU A 98 13.11 -1.91 0.79
CA LEU A 98 14.10 -1.52 -0.21
C LEU A 98 13.93 -2.28 -1.53
N PRO A 99 14.41 -1.75 -2.68
CA PRO A 99 14.30 -2.43 -3.95
C PRO A 99 15.09 -3.74 -3.97
N GLY A 100 14.61 -4.70 -4.76
CA GLY A 100 15.20 -6.03 -4.91
C GLY A 100 14.12 -7.10 -4.82
N ASP A 101 14.24 -8.19 -5.58
CA ASP A 101 13.16 -9.17 -5.66
C ASP A 101 13.24 -10.23 -4.55
N ASP A 102 14.36 -10.37 -3.85
CA ASP A 102 14.53 -11.36 -2.77
C ASP A 102 14.02 -10.84 -1.41
N ILE A 103 12.96 -10.04 -1.41
CA ILE A 103 12.33 -9.53 -0.17
C ILE A 103 11.62 -10.62 0.61
N THR A 104 11.62 -10.43 1.92
CA THR A 104 10.90 -11.21 2.92
C THR A 104 9.98 -10.30 3.74
N PRO A 105 9.00 -10.85 4.48
CA PRO A 105 8.15 -10.04 5.35
C PRO A 105 8.93 -9.19 6.38
N GLN A 106 10.14 -9.60 6.77
CA GLN A 106 10.97 -8.89 7.75
C GLN A 106 11.67 -7.65 7.18
N ASP A 107 11.73 -7.50 5.86
CA ASP A 107 12.36 -6.36 5.20
C ASP A 107 11.46 -5.12 5.18
N PHE A 108 10.17 -5.28 5.51
CA PHE A 108 9.20 -4.20 5.55
C PHE A 108 9.27 -3.42 6.87
N THR A 109 9.26 -2.10 6.77
CA THR A 109 9.24 -1.16 7.90
C THR A 109 8.09 -0.17 7.73
N ASP A 110 7.39 0.12 8.82
CA ASP A 110 6.36 1.15 8.85
C ASP A 110 6.93 2.54 9.19
N PHE A 111 6.48 3.55 8.47
CA PHE A 111 6.91 4.93 8.60
C PHE A 111 5.72 5.80 8.95
N TYR A 112 5.75 6.42 10.13
CA TYR A 112 4.78 7.42 10.51
C TYR A 112 5.04 8.74 9.77
N CYS A 113 4.01 9.25 9.10
CA CYS A 113 4.00 10.57 8.48
C CYS A 113 2.97 11.44 9.20
N ASP A 114 3.38 12.61 9.68
CA ASP A 114 2.49 13.52 10.41
C ASP A 114 1.49 14.27 9.51
N GLY A 115 1.60 14.11 8.19
CA GLY A 115 0.73 14.74 7.19
C GLY A 115 1.20 16.12 6.72
N ALA A 116 2.26 16.68 7.30
CA ALA A 116 2.73 18.03 6.94
C ALA A 116 3.44 18.10 5.58
N LEU A 117 4.01 16.97 5.14
CA LEU A 117 4.73 16.85 3.87
C LEU A 117 4.15 15.72 3.02
N GLY A 118 4.26 15.87 1.71
CA GLY A 118 4.04 14.77 0.78
C GLY A 118 5.23 13.82 0.75
N VAL A 119 4.98 12.57 0.37
CA VAL A 119 6.01 11.55 0.19
C VAL A 119 6.09 11.16 -1.27
N HIS A 120 7.31 11.06 -1.78
CA HIS A 120 7.61 10.48 -3.09
C HIS A 120 8.30 9.13 -2.88
N ILE A 121 7.63 8.07 -3.30
CA ILE A 121 8.15 6.71 -3.34
C ILE A 121 8.83 6.51 -4.69
N ASN A 122 10.13 6.24 -4.68
CA ASN A 122 10.87 5.99 -5.91
C ASN A 122 10.42 4.68 -6.59
N ALA A 123 10.58 4.61 -7.91
CA ALA A 123 10.38 3.37 -8.66
C ALA A 123 11.19 2.21 -8.05
N GLY A 124 10.60 1.01 -8.04
CA GLY A 124 11.22 -0.20 -7.49
C GLY A 124 11.18 -0.35 -5.97
N ILE A 125 10.69 0.65 -5.21
CA ILE A 125 10.45 0.50 -3.78
C ILE A 125 9.19 -0.33 -3.55
N TRP A 126 9.29 -1.37 -2.74
CA TRP A 126 8.13 -2.16 -2.32
C TRP A 126 7.29 -1.38 -1.35
N HIS A 127 5.98 -1.40 -1.55
CA HIS A 127 5.05 -0.68 -0.69
C HIS A 127 3.64 -1.26 -0.73
N GLN A 128 2.84 -0.83 0.24
CA GLN A 128 1.39 -0.86 0.18
C GLN A 128 0.86 0.56 0.01
N PRO A 129 -0.42 0.73 -0.39
CA PRO A 129 -1.10 2.02 -0.24
C PRO A 129 -0.96 2.59 1.19
N PRO A 130 -1.02 3.92 1.38
CA PRO A 130 -0.97 4.52 2.70
C PRO A 130 -2.08 4.00 3.63
N TYR A 131 -1.77 3.88 4.92
CA TYR A 131 -2.75 3.55 5.95
C TYR A 131 -3.20 4.79 6.71
N ALA A 132 -4.51 5.00 6.79
CA ALA A 132 -5.10 6.12 7.51
C ALA A 132 -5.34 5.79 8.99
N PHE A 133 -5.21 6.80 9.86
CA PHE A 133 -5.65 6.72 11.26
C PHE A 133 -7.17 6.94 11.39
N ASN A 134 -7.74 7.74 10.51
CA ASN A 134 -9.17 8.06 10.50
C ASN A 134 -9.95 7.10 9.62
N GLU A 135 -11.29 7.11 9.74
CA GLU A 135 -12.16 6.24 8.92
C GLU A 135 -12.06 6.50 7.42
N ARG A 136 -11.74 7.72 7.00
CA ARG A 136 -11.53 8.08 5.60
C ARG A 136 -10.45 9.15 5.50
N MET A 137 -9.65 9.07 4.44
CA MET A 137 -8.61 10.02 4.12
C MET A 137 -8.42 10.09 2.60
N VAL A 138 -8.13 11.28 2.09
CA VAL A 138 -7.88 11.48 0.67
C VAL A 138 -6.50 12.10 0.46
N PHE A 139 -5.76 11.55 -0.50
CA PHE A 139 -4.47 12.05 -0.95
C PHE A 139 -4.60 12.67 -2.34
N ASN A 140 -3.80 13.69 -2.63
CA ASN A 140 -3.46 14.03 -4.00
C ASN A 140 -2.35 13.08 -4.45
N ASP A 141 -2.61 12.35 -5.53
CA ASP A 141 -1.72 11.34 -6.06
C ASP A 141 -1.20 11.70 -7.46
N LYS A 142 0.07 11.33 -7.70
CA LYS A 142 0.69 11.41 -9.01
C LYS A 142 1.64 10.24 -9.21
N GLN A 143 1.51 9.53 -10.33
CA GLN A 143 2.22 8.29 -10.57
C GLN A 143 2.46 8.02 -12.07
N GLY A 144 3.15 6.92 -12.38
CA GLY A 144 3.24 6.40 -13.74
C GLY A 144 1.86 6.04 -14.30
N LYS A 145 1.52 6.55 -15.49
CA LYS A 145 0.22 6.32 -16.15
C LYS A 145 -0.07 4.85 -16.44
N VAL A 146 0.99 4.09 -16.63
CA VAL A 146 0.96 2.70 -17.07
C VAL A 146 0.89 1.73 -15.90
N HIS A 147 1.37 2.17 -14.74
CA HIS A 147 1.25 1.48 -13.47
C HIS A 147 1.75 0.04 -13.57
N ALA A 148 2.93 -0.15 -14.16
CA ALA A 148 3.57 -1.46 -14.20
C ALA A 148 3.67 -1.97 -12.77
N CYS A 149 3.19 -3.18 -12.50
CA CYS A 149 3.08 -3.68 -11.13
C CYS A 149 3.79 -5.02 -11.03
N VAL A 150 4.59 -5.19 -9.98
CA VAL A 150 5.13 -6.48 -9.56
C VAL A 150 4.66 -6.72 -8.15
N SER A 151 3.93 -7.80 -7.95
CA SER A 151 3.27 -8.12 -6.68
C SER A 151 4.05 -9.11 -5.82
N PHE A 152 3.92 -8.94 -4.50
CA PHE A 152 4.41 -9.83 -3.45
C PHE A 152 3.23 -10.24 -2.56
N ASP A 153 3.19 -11.50 -2.14
CA ASP A 153 2.14 -12.00 -1.23
C ASP A 153 2.76 -12.86 -0.12
N SER A 154 2.97 -12.23 1.03
CA SER A 154 3.58 -12.85 2.22
C SER A 154 2.85 -14.09 2.73
N VAL A 155 1.53 -14.19 2.54
CA VAL A 155 0.78 -15.38 2.97
C VAL A 155 0.99 -16.51 1.97
N LYS A 156 0.97 -16.25 0.66
CA LYS A 156 1.25 -17.29 -0.35
C LYS A 156 2.70 -17.77 -0.29
N GLU A 157 3.64 -16.85 -0.10
CA GLU A 157 5.08 -17.13 -0.19
C GLU A 157 5.66 -17.61 1.15
N PHE A 158 5.16 -17.12 2.29
CA PHE A 158 5.73 -17.38 3.62
C PHE A 158 4.71 -17.83 4.68
N GLY A 159 3.42 -17.84 4.39
CA GLY A 159 2.38 -18.27 5.33
C GLY A 159 2.15 -17.30 6.50
N VAL A 160 2.53 -16.03 6.37
CA VAL A 160 2.42 -15.02 7.44
C VAL A 160 1.75 -13.75 6.94
N TYR A 161 1.06 -13.05 7.85
CA TYR A 161 0.62 -11.67 7.65
C TYR A 161 1.68 -10.70 8.18
N MET A 162 1.84 -9.56 7.52
CA MET A 162 2.62 -8.43 7.99
C MET A 162 1.76 -7.54 8.88
N ARG A 163 2.32 -7.10 10.01
CA ARG A 163 1.65 -6.23 10.96
C ARG A 163 2.16 -4.80 10.80
N VAL A 164 1.24 -3.86 10.63
CA VAL A 164 1.54 -2.42 10.57
C VAL A 164 0.95 -1.74 11.80
N SER A 165 1.77 -0.94 12.49
CA SER A 165 1.34 -0.17 13.65
C SER A 165 0.67 1.13 13.21
N LEU A 166 -0.57 1.35 13.64
CA LEU A 166 -1.29 2.61 13.46
C LEU A 166 -1.30 3.38 14.78
N GLN A 167 -0.09 3.60 15.30
CA GLN A 167 0.16 4.41 16.48
C GLN A 167 1.20 5.46 16.14
N LYS A 168 1.14 6.60 16.83
CA LYS A 168 2.20 7.59 16.74
C LYS A 168 3.47 7.00 17.35
N SER A 169 4.54 6.90 16.56
CA SER A 169 5.86 6.57 17.10
C SER A 169 6.29 7.69 18.05
N ILE A 170 6.54 7.34 19.32
CA ILE A 170 7.00 8.27 20.37
C ILE A 170 8.50 8.51 20.21
#